data_AF-A0A7S0R493-F1
#
_entry.id   AF-A0A7S0R493-F1
#
_cell.length_a   1.000
_cell.length_b   1.000
_cell.length_c   1.000
_cell.angle_alpha   90.00
_cell.angle_beta   90.00
_cell.angle_gamma   90.00
#
_symmetry.space_group_name_H-M   'P 1'
#
loop_
_entity.id
_entity.type
_entity.pdbx_description
1 polymer ?
#
loop_
_entity_poly.entity_id
_entity_poly.type
_entity_poly.pdbx_seq_one_letter_code
_entity_poly.pdbx_strand_id
1 'polypeptide(L)'
;GFCQDMLLTSAPWSYSLSGLTVPTVVVQGTDDVNVTPAMARHLVSHAPGAAHAQAIRAAGAAFPAEYLHQSDAAAAAPSHALVLVPGEGHLSLVLRHMDQVMAVAAELIDEKHA
;
A
#
# COMPACT_ATOMS: atom_id res chain seq x y z
N GLY A 1 -14.09 21.52 -11.38
CA GLY A 1 -13.08 22.54 -11.73
C GLY A 1 -12.02 22.48 -10.66
N PHE A 2 -10.73 22.52 -11.02
CA PHE A 2 -9.65 21.94 -10.21
C PHE A 2 -9.74 22.15 -8.68
N CYS A 3 -9.96 23.38 -8.20
CA CYS A 3 -10.08 23.65 -6.75
C CYS A 3 -11.28 22.96 -6.09
N GLN A 4 -12.42 22.92 -6.78
CA GLN A 4 -13.61 22.19 -6.31
C GLN A 4 -13.36 20.68 -6.30
N ASP A 5 -12.65 20.17 -7.30
CA ASP A 5 -12.35 18.74 -7.41
C ASP A 5 -11.40 18.32 -6.28
N MET A 6 -10.37 19.13 -5.99
CA MET A 6 -9.47 18.95 -4.84
C MET A 6 -10.21 19.02 -3.50
N LEU A 7 -11.15 19.96 -3.33
CA LEU A 7 -11.96 20.06 -2.11
C LEU A 7 -12.81 18.80 -1.90
N LEU A 8 -13.40 18.26 -2.97
CA LEU A 8 -14.22 17.05 -2.90
C LEU A 8 -13.38 15.80 -2.63
N THR A 9 -12.23 15.65 -3.29
CA THR A 9 -11.35 14.49 -3.08
C THR A 9 -10.61 14.53 -1.74
N SER A 10 -10.45 15.71 -1.14
CA SER A 10 -9.79 15.90 0.17
C SER A 10 -10.77 16.02 1.33
N ALA A 11 -12.08 16.02 1.07
CA ALA A 11 -13.09 16.05 2.13
C ALA A 11 -12.97 14.79 3.01
N PRO A 12 -13.36 14.84 4.30
CA PRO A 12 -13.41 13.65 5.14
C PRO A 12 -14.39 12.63 4.53
N TRP A 13 -13.90 11.44 4.21
CA TRP A 13 -14.75 10.35 3.78
C TRP A 13 -15.25 9.61 5.03
N SER A 14 -16.48 9.09 5.00
CA SER A 14 -17.06 8.31 6.12
C SER A 14 -16.37 6.96 6.35
N TYR A 15 -15.31 6.67 5.60
CA TYR A 15 -14.54 5.44 5.67
C TYR A 15 -13.39 5.56 6.67
N SER A 16 -13.36 4.70 7.68
CA SER A 16 -12.23 4.60 8.60
C SER A 16 -11.26 3.51 8.15
N LEU A 17 -9.97 3.85 8.04
CA LEU A 17 -8.90 2.87 7.80
C LEU A 17 -8.82 1.82 8.92
N SER A 18 -9.25 2.16 10.13
CA SER A 18 -9.36 1.22 11.25
C SER A 18 -10.38 0.09 11.02
N GLY A 19 -11.26 0.23 10.01
CA GLY A 19 -12.21 -0.81 9.62
C GLY A 19 -11.64 -1.84 8.62
N LEU A 20 -10.40 -1.68 8.14
CA LEU A 20 -9.79 -2.61 7.19
C LEU A 20 -9.48 -3.95 7.84
N THR A 21 -10.22 -4.99 7.44
CA THR A 21 -10.04 -6.38 7.89
C THR A 21 -9.45 -7.28 6.80
N VAL A 22 -9.14 -6.76 5.63
CA VAL A 22 -8.61 -7.54 4.50
C VAL A 22 -7.08 -7.44 4.42
N PRO A 23 -6.39 -8.48 3.92
CA PRO A 23 -4.97 -8.37 3.60
C PRO A 23 -4.76 -7.20 2.63
N THR A 24 -3.80 -6.34 2.96
CA THR A 24 -3.60 -5.09 2.22
C THR A 24 -2.10 -4.85 2.04
N VAL A 25 -1.72 -4.54 0.80
CA VAL A 25 -0.37 -4.15 0.40
C VAL A 25 -0.43 -2.72 -0.12
N VAL A 26 0.46 -1.85 0.36
CA VAL A 26 0.64 -0.49 -0.17
C VAL A 26 1.94 -0.46 -0.94
N VAL A 27 1.88 -0.13 -2.23
CA VAL A 27 3.05 0.03 -3.10
C VAL A 27 3.21 1.52 -3.40
N GLN A 28 4.41 2.06 -3.16
CA GLN A 28 4.66 3.49 -3.21
C GLN A 28 6.05 3.76 -3.80
N GLY A 29 6.13 4.68 -4.76
CA GLY A 29 7.41 5.18 -5.27
C GLY A 29 8.06 6.16 -4.29
N THR A 30 9.39 6.10 -4.12
CA THR A 30 10.11 6.98 -3.17
C THR A 30 10.13 8.44 -3.58
N ASP A 31 9.97 8.71 -4.88
CA ASP A 31 10.12 10.03 -5.49
C ASP A 31 8.75 10.61 -5.91
N ASP A 32 7.65 10.02 -5.42
CA ASP A 32 6.31 10.53 -5.65
C ASP A 32 6.08 11.83 -4.86
N VAL A 33 5.83 12.91 -5.60
CA VAL A 33 5.53 14.25 -5.05
C VAL A 33 4.03 14.55 -5.00
N ASN A 34 3.19 13.73 -5.61
CA ASN A 34 1.73 13.88 -5.63
C ASN A 34 1.10 13.14 -4.45
N VAL A 35 1.49 11.89 -4.26
CA VAL A 35 1.09 11.04 -3.12
C VAL A 35 2.36 10.57 -2.44
N THR A 36 2.78 11.31 -1.42
CA THR A 36 4.15 11.16 -0.89
C THR A 36 4.34 9.86 -0.10
N PRO A 37 5.59 9.37 0.05
CA PRO A 37 5.89 8.25 0.93
C PRO A 37 5.41 8.43 2.38
N ALA A 38 5.34 9.68 2.86
CA ALA A 38 4.79 9.99 4.17
C ALA A 38 3.29 9.64 4.27
N MET A 39 2.52 9.88 3.19
CA MET A 39 1.11 9.49 3.13
C MET A 39 0.95 7.97 3.14
N ALA A 40 1.76 7.23 2.37
CA ALA A 40 1.72 5.76 2.39
C ALA A 40 2.04 5.18 3.79
N ARG A 41 3.06 5.72 4.46
CA ARG A 41 3.39 5.33 5.86
C ARG A 41 2.24 5.67 6.82
N HIS A 42 1.62 6.82 6.65
CA HIS A 42 0.45 7.22 7.45
C HIS A 42 -0.74 6.27 7.23
N LEU A 43 -1.02 5.86 6.00
CA LEU A 43 -2.07 4.88 5.70
C LEU A 43 -1.81 3.56 6.43
N VAL A 44 -0.59 3.03 6.30
CA VAL A 44 -0.19 1.75 6.89
C VAL A 44 -0.19 1.80 8.43
N SER A 45 0.10 2.95 9.04
CA SER A 45 0.05 3.08 10.50
C SER A 45 -1.37 3.13 11.09
N HIS A 46 -2.39 3.39 10.27
CA HIS A 46 -3.79 3.53 10.71
C HIS A 46 -4.69 2.37 10.28
N ALA A 47 -4.21 1.52 9.39
CA ALA A 47 -4.88 0.28 9.06
C ALA A 47 -4.46 -0.80 10.09
N PRO A 48 -5.40 -1.61 10.62
CA PRO A 48 -5.12 -2.62 11.65
C PRO A 48 -5.00 -4.05 11.09
N GLY A 49 -5.26 -4.25 9.79
CA GLY A 49 -4.92 -5.38 8.91
C GLY A 49 -5.01 -6.77 9.52
N ALA A 50 -6.02 -7.53 9.13
CA ALA A 50 -6.27 -8.85 9.70
C ALA A 50 -5.43 -9.99 9.10
N ALA A 51 -4.43 -9.72 8.24
CA ALA A 51 -3.73 -10.78 7.49
C ALA A 51 -2.32 -10.37 7.00
N HIS A 52 -1.46 -9.94 7.93
CA HIS A 52 -0.11 -9.46 7.63
C HIS A 52 0.76 -10.44 6.84
N ALA A 53 0.73 -11.73 7.20
CA ALA A 53 1.57 -12.74 6.58
C ALA A 53 1.25 -12.92 5.08
N GLN A 54 -0.03 -12.89 4.71
CA GLN A 54 -0.45 -12.97 3.31
C GLN A 54 0.02 -11.75 2.52
N ALA A 55 -0.18 -10.54 3.07
CA ALA A 55 0.26 -9.31 2.43
C ALA A 55 1.79 -9.28 2.21
N ILE A 56 2.58 -9.72 3.20
CA ILE A 56 4.04 -9.82 3.04
C ILE A 56 4.41 -10.84 1.97
N ARG A 57 3.79 -12.03 1.98
CA ARG A 57 4.09 -13.07 0.98
C ARG A 57 3.82 -12.56 -0.43
N ALA A 58 2.64 -11.99 -0.66
CA ALA A 58 2.28 -11.42 -1.95
C ALA A 58 3.24 -10.34 -2.41
N ALA A 59 3.59 -9.41 -1.51
CA ALA A 59 4.54 -8.36 -1.82
C ALA A 59 5.95 -8.90 -2.11
N GLY A 60 6.44 -9.87 -1.31
CA GLY A 60 7.77 -10.47 -1.49
C GLY A 60 7.89 -11.44 -2.66
N ALA A 61 6.78 -11.96 -3.18
CA ALA A 61 6.77 -12.72 -4.43
C ALA A 61 6.98 -11.82 -5.66
N ALA A 62 6.55 -10.56 -5.59
CA ALA A 62 6.55 -9.63 -6.72
C ALA A 62 7.68 -8.58 -6.67
N PHE A 63 8.16 -8.22 -5.49
CA PHE A 63 9.17 -7.17 -5.30
C PHE A 63 10.42 -7.67 -4.58
N PRO A 64 11.60 -7.06 -4.85
CA PRO A 64 12.82 -7.34 -4.10
C PRO A 64 12.60 -7.13 -2.59
N ALA A 65 13.21 -7.99 -1.77
CA ALA A 65 13.02 -7.97 -0.32
C ALA A 65 13.47 -6.65 0.31
N GLU A 66 14.48 -5.99 -0.27
CA GLU A 66 14.96 -4.67 0.16
C GLU A 66 13.95 -3.54 -0.03
N TYR A 67 12.90 -3.73 -0.85
CA TYR A 67 11.83 -2.75 -1.03
C TYR A 67 10.72 -2.91 0.02
N LEU A 68 10.70 -4.03 0.76
CA LEU A 68 9.73 -4.29 1.79
C LEU A 68 10.10 -3.55 3.07
N HIS A 69 9.22 -2.63 3.46
CA HIS A 69 9.29 -1.95 4.73
C HIS A 69 8.23 -2.52 5.66
N GLN A 70 8.70 -3.24 6.69
CA GLN A 70 7.87 -3.55 7.85
C GLN A 70 7.87 -2.30 8.74
N SER A 71 6.70 -1.83 9.15
CA SER A 71 6.64 -0.84 10.22
C SER A 71 6.94 -1.53 11.54
N ASP A 72 7.99 -1.10 12.25
CA ASP A 72 8.25 -1.50 13.64
C ASP A 72 7.24 -0.84 14.60
N ALA A 73 5.95 -1.07 14.39
CA ALA A 73 4.92 -0.74 15.37
C ALA A 73 5.05 -1.71 16.55
N ALA A 74 6.05 -1.45 17.40
CA ALA A 74 6.29 -2.14 18.65
C ALA A 74 5.11 -1.88 19.62
N ALA A 75 4.07 -2.72 19.56
CA ALA A 75 3.18 -3.14 20.66
C ALA A 75 1.89 -3.85 20.16
N ALA A 76 1.59 -3.81 18.86
CA ALA A 76 0.55 -4.62 18.24
C ALA A 76 1.09 -5.04 16.88
N ALA A 77 1.10 -6.35 16.58
CA ALA A 77 1.74 -6.91 15.40
C ALA A 77 1.47 -6.02 14.16
N PRO A 78 2.51 -5.55 13.44
CA PRO A 78 2.28 -4.76 12.25
C PRO A 78 1.44 -5.58 11.26
N SER A 79 0.48 -4.91 10.61
CA SER A 79 -0.68 -5.58 10.04
C SER A 79 -0.75 -5.54 8.50
N HIS A 80 0.23 -4.91 7.83
CA HIS A 80 0.24 -4.59 6.39
C HIS A 80 1.64 -4.77 5.80
N ALA A 81 1.74 -4.90 4.48
CA ALA A 81 3.02 -4.76 3.78
C ALA A 81 3.10 -3.38 3.10
N LEU A 82 4.20 -2.66 3.34
CA LEU A 82 4.56 -1.45 2.59
C LEU A 82 5.73 -1.78 1.68
N VAL A 83 5.58 -1.54 0.38
CA VAL A 83 6.65 -1.63 -0.61
C VAL A 83 7.05 -0.21 -1.01
N LEU A 84 8.31 0.16 -0.79
CA LEU A 84 8.89 1.41 -1.29
C LEU A 84 9.78 1.10 -2.50
N VAL A 85 9.36 1.55 -3.68
CA VAL A 85 10.10 1.33 -4.93
C VAL A 85 11.04 2.52 -5.18
N PRO A 86 12.37 2.34 -5.09
CA PRO A 86 13.33 3.43 -5.19
C PRO A 86 13.34 4.10 -6.56
N GLY A 87 13.42 5.43 -6.59
CA GLY A 87 13.55 6.22 -7.82
C GLY A 87 12.26 6.34 -8.64
N GLU A 88 11.14 5.81 -8.14
CA GLU A 88 9.85 5.87 -8.82
C GLU A 88 8.99 7.01 -8.28
N GLY A 89 8.36 7.75 -9.19
CA GLY A 89 7.31 8.73 -8.89
C GLY A 89 5.91 8.19 -9.20
N HIS A 90 4.90 9.05 -9.08
CA HIS A 90 3.48 8.67 -9.19
C HIS A 90 3.14 7.86 -10.44
N LEU A 91 3.54 8.37 -11.61
CA LEU A 91 3.21 7.73 -12.89
C LEU A 91 4.23 6.68 -13.29
N SER A 92 5.52 6.87 -12.95
CA SER A 92 6.56 5.94 -13.37
C SER A 92 6.44 4.59 -12.64
N LEU A 93 5.99 4.61 -11.38
CA LEU A 93 5.63 3.40 -10.64
C LEU A 93 4.62 2.55 -11.43
N VAL A 94 3.51 3.17 -11.86
CA VAL A 94 2.45 2.48 -12.60
C VAL A 94 2.97 2.02 -13.97
N LEU A 95 3.68 2.85 -14.70
CA LEU A 95 4.09 2.52 -16.07
C LEU A 95 5.19 1.46 -16.15
N ARG A 96 6.04 1.34 -15.12
CA ARG A 96 7.20 0.44 -15.14
C ARG A 96 7.02 -0.81 -14.28
N HIS A 97 6.16 -0.73 -13.26
CA HIS A 97 5.98 -1.81 -12.29
C HIS A 97 4.55 -2.35 -12.25
N MET A 98 3.74 -2.07 -13.28
CA MET A 98 2.36 -2.57 -13.37
C MET A 98 2.31 -4.09 -13.21
N ASP A 99 3.21 -4.82 -13.88
CA ASP A 99 3.21 -6.28 -13.85
C ASP A 99 3.42 -6.82 -12.43
N GLN A 100 4.35 -6.23 -11.68
CA GLN A 100 4.59 -6.58 -10.28
C GLN A 100 3.38 -6.21 -9.40
N VAL A 101 2.78 -5.02 -9.61
CA VAL A 101 1.58 -4.60 -8.87
C VAL A 101 0.41 -5.56 -9.13
N MET A 102 0.23 -6.00 -10.38
CA MET A 102 -0.81 -6.96 -10.75
C MET A 102 -0.52 -8.36 -10.22
N ALA A 103 0.75 -8.77 -10.15
CA ALA A 103 1.15 -10.04 -9.51
C ALA A 103 0.81 -10.05 -8.02
N VAL A 104 1.06 -8.95 -7.30
CA VAL A 104 0.61 -8.81 -5.89
C VAL A 104 -0.90 -8.96 -5.80
N ALA A 105 -1.66 -8.27 -6.66
CA ALA A 105 -3.11 -8.33 -6.64
C ALA A 105 -3.64 -9.75 -6.91
N ALA A 106 -3.04 -10.48 -7.86
CA ALA A 106 -3.40 -11.86 -8.17
C ALA A 106 -3.18 -12.78 -6.94
N GLU A 107 -2.02 -12.70 -6.29
CA GLU A 107 -1.71 -13.51 -5.10
C GLU A 107 -2.68 -13.25 -3.94
N LEU A 108 -3.09 -11.99 -3.75
CA LEU A 108 -4.08 -11.63 -2.73
C LEU A 108 -5.49 -12.17 -3.03
N ILE A 109 -5.83 -12.37 -4.31
CA ILE A 109 -7.16 -12.83 -4.75
C ILE A 109 -7.24 -14.36 -4.76
N ASP A 110 -6.20 -15.05 -5.24
CA ASP A 110 -6.21 -16.51 -5.42
C ASP A 110 -6.38 -17.25 -4.09
N GLU A 111 -5.77 -16.78 -3.00
CA GLU A 111 -5.95 -17.40 -1.66
C GLU A 111 -7.38 -17.22 -1.09
N LYS A 112 -8.21 -16.33 -1.64
CA LYS A 112 -9.60 -16.14 -1.19
C LYS A 112 -10.55 -17.24 -1.71
N HIS A 113 -10.08 -18.06 -2.66
CA HIS A 113 -10.84 -19.11 -3.32
C HIS A 113 -10.27 -20.53 -3.10
N ALA A 114 -9.21 -20.67 -2.30
CA ALA A 114 -8.66 -21.94 -1.83
C ALA A 114 -9.24 -22.34 -0.46
#